data_AF-A0A929BMD0-F1
#
_entry.id   AF-A0A929BMD0-F1
#
_cell.length_a   1.000
_cell.length_b   1.000
_cell.length_c   1.000
_cell.angle_alpha   90.00
_cell.angle_beta   90.00
_cell.angle_gamma   90.00
#
_symmetry.space_group_name_H-M   'P 1'
#
loop_
_entity.id
_entity.type
_entity.pdbx_description
1 polymer ?
#
loop_
_entity_poly.entity_id
_entity_poly.type
_entity_poly.pdbx_seq_one_letter_code
_entity_poly.pdbx_strand_id
1 'polypeptide(L)'
;YACRQACPGCFCDVCESERDDSLWIGITDAIPEKAFFHITRAFHLAGRCGECNACEMVCPMGIPLSLLNCKIVKEVEQMMGGYRAGLSEEPTPLVTKLTGEEDINEIH
;
A
#
# COMPACT_ATOMS: atom_id res chain seq x y z
N TYR A 1 -14.13 -4.93 2.36
CA TYR A 1 -13.06 -5.91 2.63
C TYR A 1 -12.64 -6.79 1.44
N ALA A 2 -13.51 -7.13 0.48
CA ALA A 2 -13.15 -7.99 -0.66
C ALA A 2 -11.88 -7.54 -1.42
N CYS A 3 -11.70 -6.24 -1.63
CA CYS A 3 -10.54 -5.67 -2.31
C CYS A 3 -9.20 -5.89 -1.58
N ARG A 4 -9.19 -6.09 -0.25
CA ARG A 4 -8.01 -6.51 0.51
C ARG A 4 -7.73 -7.99 0.25
N GLN A 5 -8.75 -8.83 0.43
CA GLN A 5 -8.64 -10.29 0.30
C GLN A 5 -8.22 -10.75 -1.09
N ALA A 6 -8.66 -10.05 -2.14
CA ALA A 6 -8.29 -10.38 -3.51
C ALA A 6 -6.92 -9.86 -3.94
N CYS A 7 -6.25 -9.02 -3.14
CA CYS A 7 -5.03 -8.34 -3.56
C CYS A 7 -3.78 -9.13 -3.19
N PRO A 8 -2.95 -9.56 -4.15
CA PRO A 8 -1.72 -10.30 -3.86
C PRO A 8 -0.66 -9.46 -3.14
N GLY A 9 -0.77 -8.13 -3.20
CA GLY A 9 0.12 -7.21 -2.48
C GLY A 9 -0.26 -6.99 -1.01
N CYS A 10 -1.38 -7.54 -0.54
CA CYS A 10 -1.85 -7.42 0.84
C CYS A 10 -1.47 -8.68 1.65
N PHE A 11 -0.27 -8.72 2.22
CA PHE A 11 0.26 -9.88 2.96
C PHE A 11 0.81 -9.54 4.35
N CYS A 12 0.45 -8.38 4.92
CA CYS A 12 0.90 -8.01 6.26
C CYS A 12 0.37 -8.96 7.34
N ASP A 13 1.23 -9.37 8.29
CA ASP A 13 0.86 -10.21 9.43
C ASP A 13 -0.19 -9.56 10.33
N VAL A 14 -0.05 -8.23 10.52
CA VAL A 14 -0.99 -7.40 11.28
C VAL A 14 -1.49 -6.29 10.37
N CYS A 15 -2.81 -6.18 10.23
CA CYS A 15 -3.44 -5.20 9.36
C CYS A 15 -4.21 -4.15 10.17
N GLU A 16 -3.85 -2.88 10.01
CA GLU A 16 -4.52 -1.75 10.69
C GLU A 16 -6.04 -1.75 10.49
N SER A 17 -6.52 -2.15 9.31
CA SER A 17 -7.96 -2.19 9.01
C SER A 17 -8.73 -3.31 9.70
N GLU A 18 -8.04 -4.22 10.38
CA GLU A 18 -8.62 -5.34 11.14
C GLU A 18 -8.46 -5.17 12.65
N ARG A 19 -7.81 -4.09 13.09
CA ARG A 19 -7.66 -3.76 14.50
C ARG A 19 -8.95 -3.12 15.05
N ASP A 20 -9.39 -3.57 16.21
CA ASP A 20 -10.52 -3.00 16.94
C ASP A 20 -10.14 -1.77 17.76
N ASP A 21 -8.84 -1.57 18.00
CA ASP A 21 -8.26 -0.44 18.72
C ASP A 21 -7.64 0.62 17.79
N SER A 22 -7.96 0.61 16.49
CA SER A 22 -7.46 1.61 15.56
C SER A 22 -7.96 3.01 15.92
N LEU A 23 -7.03 3.95 16.03
CA LEU A 23 -7.35 5.37 16.25
C LEU A 23 -7.84 6.07 14.97
N TRP A 24 -7.69 5.43 13.81
CA TRP A 24 -7.84 6.07 12.50
C TRP A 24 -8.95 5.46 11.65
N ILE A 25 -9.18 4.16 11.78
CA ILE A 25 -10.23 3.43 11.05
C ILE A 25 -11.22 2.91 12.08
N GLY A 26 -12.38 3.56 12.16
CA GLY A 26 -13.50 3.04 12.94
C GLY A 26 -14.05 1.73 12.35
N ILE A 27 -14.67 0.91 13.20
CA ILE A 27 -15.40 -0.31 12.79
C ILE A 27 -16.76 0.05 12.12
N THR A 28 -17.17 1.32 12.21
CA THR A 28 -18.41 1.84 11.63
C THR A 28 -18.41 1.73 10.10
N ASP A 29 -19.60 1.60 9.51
CA ASP A 29 -19.76 1.51 8.06
C ASP A 29 -19.87 2.88 7.39
N ALA A 30 -19.48 3.96 8.06
CA ALA A 30 -19.68 5.32 7.57
C ALA A 30 -18.75 5.65 6.39
N ILE A 31 -19.14 6.66 5.60
CA ILE A 31 -18.43 7.02 4.36
C ILE A 31 -16.99 7.48 4.61
N PRO A 32 -16.71 8.35 5.60
CA PRO A 32 -15.34 8.79 5.90
C PRO A 32 -14.39 7.63 6.19
N GLU A 33 -14.84 6.62 6.92
CA GLU A 33 -14.07 5.44 7.34
C GLU A 33 -13.73 4.57 6.13
N LYS A 34 -14.69 4.36 5.22
CA LYS A 34 -14.44 3.66 3.95
C LYS A 34 -13.45 4.42 3.07
N ALA A 35 -13.58 5.75 2.98
CA ALA A 35 -12.65 6.57 2.21
C ALA A 35 -11.23 6.51 2.79
N PHE A 36 -11.10 6.63 4.11
CA PHE A 36 -9.81 6.55 4.79
C PHE A 36 -9.16 5.17 4.63
N PHE A 37 -9.94 4.09 4.75
CA PHE A 37 -9.46 2.73 4.45
C PHE A 37 -8.89 2.63 3.03
N HIS A 38 -9.58 3.16 2.01
CA HIS A 38 -9.10 3.10 0.64
C HIS A 38 -7.83 3.92 0.40
N ILE A 39 -7.73 5.11 1.01
CA ILE A 39 -6.52 5.96 0.95
C ILE A 39 -5.35 5.25 1.63
N THR A 40 -5.51 4.83 2.88
CA THR A 40 -4.48 4.14 3.67
C THR A 40 -4.02 2.87 2.98
N ARG A 41 -4.94 2.05 2.45
CA ARG A 41 -4.60 0.85 1.69
C ARG A 41 -3.78 1.19 0.44
N ALA A 42 -4.14 2.24 -0.29
CA ALA A 42 -3.43 2.61 -1.50
C ALA A 42 -1.99 3.05 -1.20
N PHE A 43 -1.78 3.86 -0.15
CA PHE A 43 -0.44 4.21 0.34
C PHE A 43 0.34 3.00 0.85
N HIS A 44 -0.33 2.09 1.56
CA HIS A 44 0.32 0.87 2.02
C HIS A 44 0.74 -0.05 0.85
N LEU A 45 0.08 0.04 -0.30
CA LEU A 45 0.49 -0.67 -1.52
C LEU A 45 1.48 0.11 -2.39
N ALA A 46 1.92 1.30 -1.98
CA ALA A 46 2.91 2.06 -2.72
C ALA A 46 4.19 1.23 -2.91
N GLY A 47 4.63 1.11 -4.17
CA GLY A 47 5.77 0.26 -4.55
C GLY A 47 5.54 -1.25 -4.45
N ARG A 48 4.31 -1.72 -4.17
CA ARG A 48 3.93 -3.15 -4.17
C ARG A 48 2.83 -3.50 -5.16
N CYS A 49 2.02 -2.52 -5.55
CA CYS A 49 0.94 -2.73 -6.50
C CYS A 49 1.48 -3.06 -7.90
N GLY A 50 1.21 -4.27 -8.40
CA GLY A 50 1.50 -4.70 -9.77
C GLY A 50 0.36 -4.46 -10.78
N GLU A 51 -0.55 -3.53 -10.50
CA GLU A 51 -1.61 -3.08 -11.44
C GLU A 51 -2.53 -4.20 -11.99
N CYS A 52 -2.74 -5.28 -11.22
CA CYS A 52 -3.55 -6.44 -11.64
C CYS A 52 -5.08 -6.24 -11.61
N ASN A 53 -5.57 -5.09 -11.13
CA ASN A 53 -7.00 -4.75 -11.01
C ASN A 53 -7.89 -5.70 -10.17
N ALA A 54 -7.32 -6.69 -9.49
CA ALA A 54 -8.07 -7.64 -8.65
C ALA A 54 -8.98 -6.95 -7.63
N CYS A 55 -8.52 -5.83 -7.06
CA CYS A 55 -9.29 -5.06 -6.08
C CYS A 55 -10.58 -4.44 -6.63
N GLU A 56 -10.61 -4.08 -7.90
CA GLU A 56 -11.76 -3.49 -8.59
C GLU A 56 -12.72 -4.57 -9.08
N MET A 57 -12.18 -5.66 -9.65
CA MET A 57 -12.97 -6.79 -10.16
C MET A 57 -13.87 -7.42 -9.08
N VAL A 58 -13.44 -7.41 -7.82
CA VAL A 58 -14.20 -7.98 -6.70
C VAL A 58 -15.09 -6.96 -5.97
N CYS A 59 -15.10 -5.70 -6.40
CA CYS A 59 -15.82 -4.65 -5.69
C CYS A 59 -17.33 -4.74 -5.98
N PRO A 60 -18.19 -5.06 -4.99
CA PRO A 60 -19.63 -5.21 -5.23
C PRO A 60 -20.31 -3.88 -5.58
N MET A 61 -19.66 -2.76 -5.26
CA MET A 61 -20.17 -1.41 -5.52
C MET A 61 -19.66 -0.81 -6.83
N GLY A 62 -18.81 -1.52 -7.59
CA GLY A 62 -18.24 -1.02 -8.84
C GLY A 62 -17.35 0.21 -8.68
N ILE A 63 -16.76 0.42 -7.51
CA ILE A 63 -15.84 1.54 -7.27
C ILE A 63 -14.54 1.27 -8.04
N PRO A 64 -14.05 2.23 -8.85
CA PRO A 64 -12.85 2.06 -9.66
C PRO A 64 -11.56 2.19 -8.83
N LEU A 65 -11.34 1.22 -7.93
CA LEU A 65 -10.23 1.24 -6.97
C LEU A 65 -8.86 1.16 -7.64
N SER A 66 -8.76 0.65 -8.87
CA SER A 66 -7.50 0.60 -9.61
C SER A 66 -6.92 1.97 -9.85
N LEU A 67 -7.76 2.98 -10.13
CA LEU A 67 -7.33 4.33 -10.51
C LEU A 67 -6.42 4.98 -9.47
N LEU A 68 -6.78 4.86 -8.19
CA LEU A 68 -5.98 5.39 -7.10
C LEU A 68 -4.63 4.68 -6.99
N ASN A 69 -4.62 3.34 -7.13
CA ASN A 69 -3.39 2.56 -7.03
C ASN A 69 -2.47 2.82 -8.23
N CYS A 70 -2.99 2.87 -9.46
CA CYS A 70 -2.23 3.21 -10.66
C CYS A 70 -1.65 4.63 -10.58
N LYS A 71 -2.40 5.59 -10.00
CA LYS A 71 -1.86 6.93 -9.74
C LYS A 71 -0.66 6.87 -8.79
N ILE A 72 -0.75 6.16 -7.68
CA ILE A 72 0.37 6.01 -6.74
C ILE A 72 1.56 5.30 -7.39
N VAL A 73 1.33 4.23 -8.16
CA VAL A 73 2.40 3.53 -8.91
C VAL A 73 3.13 4.51 -9.83
N LYS A 74 2.39 5.34 -10.57
CA LYS A 74 2.97 6.37 -11.43
C LYS A 74 3.78 7.41 -10.66
N GLU A 75 3.30 7.86 -9.50
CA GLU A 75 4.08 8.80 -8.66
C GLU A 75 5.37 8.15 -8.15
N VAL A 76 5.32 6.89 -7.71
CA VAL A 76 6.50 6.14 -7.27
C VAL A 76 7.50 5.97 -8.41
N GLU A 77 7.04 5.60 -9.60
CA GLU A 77 7.89 5.46 -10.79
C GLU A 77 8.59 6.78 -11.14
N GLN A 78 7.86 7.91 -11.07
CA GLN A 78 8.41 9.24 -11.36
C GLN A 78 9.40 9.74 -10.31
N MET A 79 9.13 9.48 -9.02
CA MET A 79 9.95 9.99 -7.92
C MET A 79 11.14 9.09 -7.58
N MET A 80 11.04 7.79 -7.85
CA MET A 80 11.99 6.77 -7.39
C MET A 80 12.75 6.11 -8.55
N GLY A 81 13.11 6.89 -9.57
CA GLY A 81 14.03 6.46 -10.62
C GLY A 81 13.49 5.38 -11.56
N GLY A 82 12.19 5.37 -11.86
CA GLY A 82 11.58 4.40 -12.77
C GLY A 82 11.20 3.06 -12.12
N TYR A 83 11.19 2.99 -10.78
CA TYR A 83 10.82 1.76 -10.07
C TYR A 83 9.39 1.32 -10.39
N ARG A 84 9.21 0.03 -10.76
CA ARG A 84 7.90 -0.62 -10.88
C ARG A 84 7.91 -1.97 -10.17
N ALA A 85 6.88 -2.22 -9.37
CA ALA A 85 6.73 -3.45 -8.62
C ALA A 85 6.66 -4.68 -9.56
N GLY A 86 7.44 -5.72 -9.24
CA GLY A 86 7.43 -6.99 -9.99
C GLY A 86 8.27 -7.01 -11.27
N LEU A 87 8.99 -5.92 -11.62
CA LEU A 87 9.91 -5.92 -12.77
C LEU A 87 11.36 -6.30 -12.41
N SER A 88 11.73 -6.22 -11.14
CA SER A 88 13.04 -6.66 -10.64
C SER A 88 12.91 -7.29 -9.25
N GLU A 89 13.95 -8.01 -8.83
CA GLU A 89 14.06 -8.55 -7.47
C GLU A 89 14.53 -7.48 -6.46
N GLU A 90 14.83 -6.27 -6.92
CA GLU A 90 15.21 -5.18 -6.02
C GLU A 90 14.01 -4.81 -5.14
N PRO A 91 14.22 -4.69 -3.82
CA PRO A 91 13.13 -4.32 -2.93
C PRO A 91 12.68 -2.88 -3.22
N THR A 92 11.42 -2.60 -2.91
CA THR A 92 10.82 -1.28 -3.12
C THR A 92 11.69 -0.16 -2.55
N PRO A 93 11.87 0.95 -3.27
CA PRO A 93 12.65 2.09 -2.79
C PRO A 93 12.00 2.81 -1.61
N LEU A 94 10.79 2.39 -1.22
CA LEU A 94 10.05 2.88 -0.03
C LEU A 94 10.37 2.09 1.25
N VAL A 95 11.28 1.11 1.20
CA VAL A 95 11.83 0.48 2.41
C VAL A 95 13.27 0.90 2.63
N THR A 96 13.64 1.07 3.90
CA THR A 96 15.04 1.29 4.28
C THR A 96 15.83 0.01 4.07
N LYS A 97 16.90 0.08 3.27
CA LYS A 97 17.94 -0.96 3.22
C LYS A 97 18.96 -0.64 4.32
N LEU A 98 19.11 -1.50 5.31
CA LEU A 98 20.29 -1.48 6.16
C LEU A 98 21.44 -2.10 5.35
N THR A 99 22.16 -1.28 4.59
CA THR A 99 23.47 -1.67 4.06
C THR A 99 24.42 -1.70 5.26
N GLY A 100 25.07 -2.82 5.53
CA GLY A 100 25.77 -3.12 6.79
C GLY A 100 27.03 -2.30 7.12
N GLU A 101 27.00 -0.98 6.95
CA GLU A 101 28.02 -0.04 7.42
C GLU A 101 27.31 1.04 8.25
N GLU A 102 26.95 0.69 9.48
CA GLU A 102 26.60 1.67 10.51
C GLU A 102 27.91 2.11 11.18
N ASP A 103 28.52 3.20 10.70
CA ASP A 103 29.59 3.89 11.43
C ASP A 103 28.97 4.70 12.58
N ILE A 104 28.77 4.05 13.73
CA ILE A 104 28.14 4.58 14.94
C ILE A 104 29.00 5.62 15.72
N ASN A 105 30.00 6.25 15.09
CA ASN A 105 31.02 7.04 15.80
C ASN A 105 30.94 8.57 15.64
N GLU A 106 29.90 9.13 15.01
CA GLU A 106 29.76 10.59 14.92
C GLU A 106 28.41 11.10 15.45
N ILE A 107 28.23 11.01 16.77
CA ILE A 107 27.39 11.96 17.50
C ILE A 107 28.15 12.36 18.77
N HIS A 108 28.95 13.43 18.66
CA HIS A 108 29.47 14.22 19.77
C HIS A 108 28.85 15.62 19.70
#